data_AF-A0A8I1WP53-F1
#
_entry.id   AF-A0A8I1WP53-F1
#
_cell.length_a   1.000
_cell.length_b   1.000
_cell.length_c   1.000
_cell.angle_alpha   90.00
_cell.angle_beta   90.00
_cell.angle_gamma   90.00
#
_symmetry.space_group_name_H-M   'P 1'
#
loop_
_entity.id
_entity.type
_entity.pdbx_description
1 polymer ?
#
loop_
_entity_poly.entity_id
_entity_poly.type
_entity_poly.pdbx_seq_one_letter_code
_entity_poly.pdbx_strand_id
1 'polypeptide(L)'
;MRIRKFSAGILLAVALFSFSPLVSASKSVPKDVRYLLGMYYGNASVFLVRENKGNLEIAFHSDAEDKDFSFANIFPLKKVRFDSYTLKEDGPILSAEAPVHFERDTDGNGIVCKIGGKRFARNFFPGEGNKIYRVEVSGDYNALKEAARQAAVPVKLQQGKAAKLVSVRAAVPSAKIALRYTGADTIFGIPLHDAADAFMDSEAANALQRASEKLAAYGYGLLIWEAYRPWYVSKLASDLMPKDKKNMLPLPDRGEDRNTGRTIDVSLYDLQTGEPVDMISDFDEVSVRQFPGFTGGTERQRNLRDLLVSVMQDAGFVQGKEEWWHFSYGDTKDWQHLNIPYEQIKTN
;
A
#
# COMPACT_ATOMS: atom_id res chain seq x y z
N MET A 1 -7.44 -16.73 59.36
CA MET A 1 -8.48 -16.37 58.36
C MET A 1 -7.76 -15.75 57.16
N ARG A 2 -7.65 -16.47 56.04
CA ARG A 2 -6.82 -16.11 54.87
C ARG A 2 -7.59 -15.17 53.93
N ILE A 3 -6.99 -14.04 53.58
CA ILE A 3 -7.46 -13.11 52.55
C ILE A 3 -7.09 -13.69 51.18
N ARG A 4 -8.08 -14.02 50.34
CA ARG A 4 -7.88 -14.38 48.93
C ARG A 4 -7.99 -13.12 48.08
N LYS A 5 -6.89 -12.75 47.41
CA LYS A 5 -6.89 -11.78 46.30
C LYS A 5 -7.45 -12.49 45.05
N PHE A 6 -8.47 -11.94 44.43
CA PHE A 6 -8.91 -12.34 43.09
C PHE A 6 -8.09 -11.56 42.07
N SER A 7 -7.28 -12.28 41.29
CA SER A 7 -6.65 -11.76 40.07
C SER A 7 -7.66 -11.88 38.93
N ALA A 8 -8.16 -10.76 38.42
CA ALA A 8 -8.93 -10.73 37.18
C ALA A 8 -7.94 -10.86 36.01
N GLY A 9 -7.89 -12.05 35.40
CA GLY A 9 -7.20 -12.27 34.14
C GLY A 9 -7.99 -11.62 33.01
N ILE A 10 -7.37 -10.66 32.33
CA ILE A 10 -7.87 -10.12 31.06
C ILE A 10 -7.66 -11.20 30.00
N LEU A 11 -8.75 -11.81 29.54
CA LEU A 11 -8.73 -12.67 28.35
C LEU A 11 -8.54 -11.76 27.12
N LEU A 12 -7.36 -11.79 26.53
CA LEU A 12 -7.10 -11.20 25.23
C LEU A 12 -7.75 -12.11 24.17
N ALA A 13 -8.92 -11.71 23.68
CA ALA A 13 -9.57 -12.40 22.56
C ALA A 13 -8.77 -12.12 21.28
N VAL A 14 -7.92 -13.06 20.88
CA VAL A 14 -7.31 -13.07 19.56
C VAL A 14 -8.42 -13.44 18.56
N ALA A 15 -8.89 -12.46 17.80
CA ALA A 15 -9.79 -12.71 16.69
C ALA A 15 -9.04 -13.47 15.59
N LEU A 16 -9.18 -14.79 15.59
CA LEU A 16 -8.75 -15.65 14.49
C LEU A 16 -9.64 -15.37 13.29
N PHE A 17 -9.22 -14.48 12.39
CA PHE A 17 -9.83 -14.35 11.07
C PHE A 17 -9.58 -15.64 10.29
N SER A 18 -10.61 -16.49 10.24
CA SER A 18 -10.61 -17.66 9.36
C SER A 18 -10.81 -17.16 7.93
N PHE A 19 -9.71 -16.94 7.20
CA PHE A 19 -9.78 -16.70 5.77
C PHE A 19 -10.23 -18.00 5.09
N SER A 20 -11.48 -18.02 4.63
CA SER A 20 -11.95 -19.10 3.76
C SER A 20 -11.10 -19.14 2.48
N PRO A 21 -10.79 -20.31 1.91
CA PRO A 21 -10.07 -20.45 0.63
C PRO A 21 -10.82 -19.87 -0.59
N LEU A 22 -11.94 -19.18 -0.36
CA LEU A 22 -12.79 -18.51 -1.34
C LEU A 22 -12.39 -17.06 -1.68
N VAL A 23 -11.19 -16.60 -1.31
CA VAL A 23 -10.65 -15.35 -1.91
C VAL A 23 -10.49 -15.50 -3.44
N SER A 24 -10.44 -16.75 -3.92
CA SER A 24 -10.22 -17.13 -5.32
C SER A 24 -11.36 -16.79 -6.30
N ALA A 25 -12.55 -16.33 -5.89
CA ALA A 25 -13.61 -16.02 -6.86
C ALA A 25 -14.58 -14.94 -6.38
N SER A 26 -14.12 -13.71 -6.09
CA SER A 26 -15.06 -12.59 -6.14
C SER A 26 -15.57 -12.49 -7.58
N LYS A 27 -16.89 -12.38 -7.78
CA LYS A 27 -17.43 -12.03 -9.11
C LYS A 27 -16.71 -10.76 -9.58
N SER A 28 -16.38 -10.69 -10.86
CA SER A 28 -15.78 -9.48 -11.42
C SER A 28 -16.71 -8.31 -11.16
N VAL A 29 -16.16 -7.21 -10.63
CA VAL A 29 -16.94 -6.01 -10.34
C VAL A 29 -17.56 -5.53 -11.65
N PRO A 30 -18.89 -5.32 -11.70
CA PRO A 30 -19.55 -4.79 -12.89
C PRO A 30 -18.85 -3.51 -13.33
N LYS A 31 -18.49 -3.41 -14.62
CA LYS A 31 -17.72 -2.27 -15.14
C LYS A 31 -18.39 -0.94 -14.80
N ASP A 32 -19.72 -0.87 -14.94
CA ASP A 32 -20.52 0.30 -14.60
C ASP A 32 -20.38 0.71 -13.13
N VAL A 33 -20.23 -0.24 -12.21
CA VAL A 33 -19.97 0.04 -10.78
C VAL A 33 -18.53 0.52 -10.58
N ARG A 34 -17.54 -0.15 -11.20
CA ARG A 34 -16.11 0.16 -11.03
C ARG A 34 -15.77 1.61 -11.35
N TYR A 35 -16.38 2.17 -12.39
CA TYR A 35 -16.13 3.56 -12.82
C TYR A 35 -16.76 4.62 -11.90
N LEU A 36 -17.57 4.24 -10.92
CA LEU A 36 -18.14 5.15 -9.92
C LEU A 36 -17.37 5.15 -8.60
N LEU A 37 -16.38 4.27 -8.44
CA LEU A 37 -15.59 4.17 -7.22
C LEU A 37 -14.63 5.34 -7.12
N GLY A 38 -14.46 5.92 -5.94
CA GLY A 38 -13.55 7.03 -5.73
C GLY A 38 -13.97 7.94 -4.59
N MET A 39 -13.23 9.02 -4.41
CA MET A 39 -13.50 10.02 -3.39
C MET A 39 -14.34 11.15 -3.98
N TYR A 40 -15.38 11.56 -3.28
CA TYR A 40 -16.29 12.63 -3.68
C TYR A 40 -16.27 13.73 -2.63
N TYR A 41 -16.19 14.98 -3.07
CA TYR A 41 -16.09 16.15 -2.21
C TYR A 41 -17.07 17.25 -2.63
N GLY A 42 -17.59 17.97 -1.65
CA GLY A 42 -18.53 19.06 -1.86
C GLY A 42 -19.28 19.41 -0.59
N ASN A 43 -19.81 20.62 -0.50
CA ASN A 43 -20.61 21.05 0.66
C ASN A 43 -19.85 20.90 2.00
N ALA A 44 -18.54 21.14 2.02
CA ALA A 44 -17.65 20.93 3.16
C ALA A 44 -17.62 19.50 3.71
N SER A 45 -17.95 18.50 2.88
CA SER A 45 -17.92 17.08 3.23
C SER A 45 -17.17 16.28 2.18
N VAL A 46 -16.64 15.14 2.61
CA VAL A 46 -15.96 14.17 1.76
C VAL A 46 -16.47 12.77 2.09
N PHE A 47 -16.61 11.92 1.09
CA PHE A 47 -16.92 10.49 1.27
C PHE A 47 -16.27 9.66 0.18
N LEU A 48 -16.11 8.36 0.44
CA LEU A 48 -15.75 7.39 -0.59
C LEU A 48 -17.00 6.71 -1.11
N VAL A 49 -17.05 6.48 -2.41
CA VAL A 49 -17.91 5.47 -3.02
C VAL A 49 -17.04 4.24 -3.25
N ARG A 50 -17.45 3.12 -2.67
CA ARG A 50 -16.73 1.85 -2.74
C ARG A 50 -17.65 0.72 -3.20
N GLU A 51 -17.05 -0.36 -3.65
CA GLU A 51 -17.79 -1.57 -3.99
C GLU A 51 -17.68 -2.62 -2.87
N ASN A 52 -18.79 -3.30 -2.61
CA ASN A 52 -18.90 -4.40 -1.67
C ASN A 52 -19.91 -5.44 -2.20
N LYS A 53 -19.47 -6.68 -2.47
CA LYS A 53 -20.31 -7.78 -2.95
C LYS A 53 -21.17 -7.43 -4.17
N GLY A 54 -20.61 -6.65 -5.09
CA GLY A 54 -21.23 -6.16 -6.33
C GLY A 54 -22.13 -4.93 -6.16
N ASN A 55 -22.28 -4.39 -4.95
CA ASN A 55 -23.10 -3.21 -4.66
C ASN A 55 -22.23 -2.01 -4.30
N LEU A 56 -22.78 -0.81 -4.48
CA LEU A 56 -22.11 0.41 -4.02
C LEU A 56 -22.44 0.70 -2.56
N GLU A 57 -21.46 1.25 -1.86
CA GLU A 57 -21.60 1.79 -0.51
C GLU A 57 -20.94 3.16 -0.45
N ILE A 58 -21.47 4.03 0.40
CA ILE A 58 -20.82 5.27 0.79
C ILE A 58 -20.11 5.04 2.12
N ALA A 59 -18.81 5.27 2.15
CA ALA A 59 -18.03 5.35 3.38
C ALA A 59 -17.82 6.83 3.73
N PHE A 60 -18.44 7.28 4.81
CA PHE A 60 -18.38 8.66 5.27
C PHE A 60 -17.73 8.72 6.65
N HIS A 61 -16.64 9.47 6.79
CA HIS A 61 -16.03 9.75 8.08
C HIS A 61 -16.56 11.08 8.64
N SER A 62 -16.69 11.17 9.96
CA SER A 62 -17.01 12.43 10.66
C SER A 62 -15.76 13.16 11.17
N ASP A 63 -14.60 12.48 11.16
CA ASP A 63 -13.34 12.99 11.69
C ASP A 63 -12.38 13.30 10.54
N ALA A 64 -11.90 14.54 10.44
CA ALA A 64 -10.96 14.94 9.41
C ALA A 64 -9.56 14.35 9.61
N GLU A 65 -9.26 13.80 10.80
CA GLU A 65 -8.01 13.09 11.07
C GLU A 65 -8.02 11.64 10.55
N ASP A 66 -9.19 11.07 10.25
CA ASP A 66 -9.35 9.74 9.63
C ASP A 66 -9.04 9.77 8.13
N LYS A 67 -7.74 9.87 7.82
CA LYS A 67 -7.24 10.04 6.45
C LYS A 67 -7.54 8.87 5.52
N ASP A 68 -7.74 7.67 6.05
CA ASP A 68 -7.91 6.44 5.27
C ASP A 68 -9.31 5.83 5.39
N PHE A 69 -10.23 6.52 6.06
CA PHE A 69 -11.63 6.12 6.24
C PHE A 69 -11.78 4.83 7.08
N SER A 70 -10.79 4.48 7.89
CA SER A 70 -10.81 3.28 8.73
C SER A 70 -11.96 3.28 9.74
N PHE A 71 -12.45 4.46 10.13
CA PHE A 71 -13.56 4.64 11.08
C PHE A 71 -14.82 5.17 10.41
N ALA A 72 -14.91 5.07 9.07
CA ALA A 72 -16.05 5.57 8.33
C ALA A 72 -17.34 4.79 8.63
N ASN A 73 -18.44 5.53 8.73
CA ASN A 73 -19.78 4.97 8.71
C ASN A 73 -20.10 4.50 7.28
N ILE A 74 -20.69 3.30 7.17
CA ILE A 74 -20.97 2.66 5.89
C ILE A 74 -22.46 2.71 5.58
N PHE A 75 -22.82 3.31 4.45
CA PHE A 75 -24.20 3.45 3.98
C PHE A 75 -24.38 2.70 2.66
N PRO A 76 -25.09 1.56 2.65
CA PRO A 76 -25.36 0.81 1.43
C PRO A 76 -26.22 1.59 0.44
N LEU A 77 -25.90 1.47 -0.85
CA LEU A 77 -26.70 2.02 -1.94
C LEU A 77 -27.48 0.92 -2.65
N LYS A 78 -28.79 1.06 -2.70
CA LYS A 78 -29.67 0.17 -3.47
C LYS A 78 -29.79 0.68 -4.90
N LYS A 79 -29.37 -0.12 -5.88
CA LYS A 79 -29.50 0.25 -7.30
C LYS A 79 -30.97 0.34 -7.71
N VAL A 80 -31.33 1.45 -8.36
CA VAL A 80 -32.68 1.67 -8.93
C VAL A 80 -32.64 1.40 -10.43
N ARG A 81 -31.82 2.15 -11.16
CA ARG A 81 -31.58 1.98 -12.61
C ARG A 81 -30.33 2.75 -13.03
N PHE A 82 -29.52 2.19 -13.92
CA PHE A 82 -28.31 2.85 -14.43
C PHE A 82 -27.47 3.48 -13.30
N ASP A 83 -27.29 4.79 -13.35
CA ASP A 83 -26.56 5.61 -12.39
C ASP A 83 -27.42 6.17 -11.24
N SER A 84 -28.62 5.64 -11.07
CA SER A 84 -29.55 6.01 -10.00
C SER A 84 -29.64 4.93 -8.94
N TYR A 85 -29.49 5.37 -7.69
CA TYR A 85 -29.48 4.55 -6.48
C TYR A 85 -30.35 5.22 -5.41
N THR A 86 -30.67 4.47 -4.36
CA THR A 86 -31.26 5.00 -3.12
C THR A 86 -30.30 4.71 -1.98
N LEU A 87 -29.97 5.75 -1.20
CA LEU A 87 -29.36 5.59 0.11
C LEU A 87 -30.48 5.40 1.13
N LYS A 88 -30.38 4.35 1.94
CA LYS A 88 -31.34 4.06 3.00
C LYS A 88 -30.61 3.97 4.34
N GLU A 89 -31.07 4.74 5.30
CA GLU A 89 -30.61 4.69 6.68
C GLU A 89 -31.77 4.20 7.54
N ASP A 90 -31.66 2.96 8.03
CA ASP A 90 -32.67 2.33 8.87
C ASP A 90 -32.22 2.36 10.33
N GLY A 91 -32.94 3.10 11.16
CA GLY A 91 -32.81 3.10 12.61
C GLY A 91 -34.05 2.50 13.29
N PRO A 92 -33.97 2.17 14.59
CA PRO A 92 -35.08 1.59 15.35
C PRO A 92 -36.31 2.51 15.48
N ILE A 93 -36.17 3.81 15.17
CA ILE A 93 -37.22 4.84 15.33
C ILE A 93 -37.52 5.54 14.00
N LEU A 94 -36.51 5.72 13.13
CA LEU A 94 -36.63 6.46 11.87
C LEU A 94 -36.01 5.64 10.73
N SER A 95 -36.65 5.70 9.57
CA SER A 95 -36.07 5.28 8.30
C SER A 95 -35.99 6.53 7.43
N ALA A 96 -34.79 6.82 6.92
CA ALA A 96 -34.57 7.91 6.00
C ALA A 96 -34.12 7.34 4.65
N GLU A 97 -34.68 7.87 3.57
CA GLU A 97 -34.28 7.54 2.21
C GLU A 97 -33.90 8.81 1.46
N ALA A 98 -32.79 8.74 0.71
CA ALA A 98 -32.35 9.82 -0.15
C ALA A 98 -32.03 9.28 -1.56
N PRO A 99 -32.51 9.95 -2.62
CA PRO A 99 -32.08 9.60 -3.98
C PRO A 99 -30.60 9.93 -4.17
N VAL A 100 -29.90 9.01 -4.81
CA VAL A 100 -28.50 9.14 -5.20
C VAL A 100 -28.40 9.02 -6.72
N HIS A 101 -27.73 9.97 -7.37
CA HIS A 101 -27.53 9.96 -8.81
C HIS A 101 -26.08 10.27 -9.17
N PHE A 102 -25.49 9.48 -10.05
CA PHE A 102 -24.16 9.73 -10.58
C PHE A 102 -24.22 10.33 -11.97
N GLU A 103 -23.35 11.31 -12.23
CA GLU A 103 -23.09 11.80 -13.59
C GLU A 103 -21.72 11.30 -14.04
N ARG A 104 -21.58 11.02 -15.33
CA ARG A 104 -20.35 10.49 -15.94
C ARG A 104 -19.78 11.43 -16.99
N ASP A 105 -18.48 11.33 -17.23
CA ASP A 105 -17.83 11.88 -18.41
C ASP A 105 -18.03 10.97 -19.64
N THR A 106 -17.41 11.35 -20.77
CA THR A 106 -17.48 10.60 -22.04
C THR A 106 -16.78 9.25 -21.99
N ASP A 107 -15.84 9.07 -21.07
CA ASP A 107 -15.10 7.81 -20.88
C ASP A 107 -15.83 6.89 -19.89
N GLY A 108 -16.99 7.33 -19.37
CA GLY A 108 -17.83 6.60 -18.44
C GLY A 108 -17.39 6.73 -16.99
N ASN A 109 -16.40 7.55 -16.65
CA ASN A 109 -16.00 7.77 -15.26
C ASN A 109 -17.07 8.61 -14.56
N GLY A 110 -17.50 8.18 -13.37
CA GLY A 110 -18.32 9.03 -12.51
C GLY A 110 -17.55 10.31 -12.17
N ILE A 111 -18.14 11.47 -12.41
CA ILE A 111 -17.53 12.79 -12.14
C ILE A 111 -18.29 13.57 -11.08
N VAL A 112 -19.55 13.22 -10.84
CA VAL A 112 -20.41 13.86 -9.84
C VAL A 112 -21.28 12.80 -9.17
N CYS A 113 -21.45 12.92 -7.86
CA CYS A 113 -22.49 12.23 -7.10
C CYS A 113 -23.47 13.28 -6.54
N LYS A 114 -24.76 13.09 -6.77
CA LYS A 114 -25.84 13.92 -6.23
C LYS A 114 -26.58 13.12 -5.17
N ILE A 115 -26.69 13.64 -3.96
CA ILE A 115 -27.35 12.98 -2.82
C ILE A 115 -28.24 14.01 -2.12
N GLY A 116 -29.53 13.73 -1.98
CA GLY A 116 -30.45 14.61 -1.23
C GLY A 116 -30.45 16.07 -1.75
N GLY A 117 -30.34 16.26 -3.07
CA GLY A 117 -30.27 17.58 -3.70
C GLY A 117 -28.90 18.28 -3.65
N LYS A 118 -27.94 17.74 -2.90
CA LYS A 118 -26.55 18.26 -2.84
C LYS A 118 -25.68 17.62 -3.92
N ARG A 119 -24.70 18.37 -4.41
CA ARG A 119 -23.76 17.94 -5.47
C ARG A 119 -22.35 17.76 -4.90
N PHE A 120 -21.70 16.65 -5.22
CA PHE A 120 -20.33 16.32 -4.82
C PHE A 120 -19.53 15.95 -6.07
N ALA A 121 -18.41 16.63 -6.31
CA ALA A 121 -17.52 16.33 -7.42
C ALA A 121 -16.59 15.17 -7.05
N ARG A 122 -16.25 14.31 -8.01
CA ARG A 122 -15.23 13.30 -7.78
C ARG A 122 -13.84 13.95 -7.76
N ASN A 123 -13.05 13.59 -6.77
CA ASN A 123 -11.63 13.85 -6.74
C ASN A 123 -10.89 12.68 -7.40
N PHE A 124 -10.20 12.95 -8.51
CA PHE A 124 -9.30 11.98 -9.14
C PHE A 124 -7.92 12.13 -8.55
N PHE A 125 -7.37 11.04 -8.01
CA PHE A 125 -6.05 11.09 -7.39
C PHE A 125 -4.94 11.16 -8.45
N PRO A 126 -3.82 11.85 -8.15
CA PRO A 126 -2.61 11.70 -8.94
C PRO A 126 -2.20 10.22 -8.96
N GLY A 127 -2.19 9.62 -10.15
CA GLY A 127 -1.88 8.20 -10.34
C GLY A 127 -3.08 7.25 -10.39
N GLU A 128 -4.31 7.74 -10.18
CA GLU A 128 -5.50 6.90 -10.29
C GLU A 128 -5.67 6.30 -11.69
N GLY A 129 -6.04 5.02 -11.76
CA GLY A 129 -6.29 4.31 -13.01
C GLY A 129 -5.01 3.92 -13.76
N ASN A 130 -3.98 3.48 -13.05
CA ASN A 130 -2.66 3.12 -13.59
C ASN A 130 -1.91 4.29 -14.24
N LYS A 131 -2.25 5.52 -13.83
CA LYS A 131 -1.44 6.68 -14.18
C LYS A 131 -0.26 6.72 -13.22
N ILE A 132 0.88 7.23 -13.66
CA ILE A 132 2.04 7.40 -12.78
C ILE A 132 2.09 8.88 -12.40
N TYR A 133 2.04 9.16 -11.10
CA TYR A 133 2.34 10.50 -10.60
C TYR A 133 3.82 10.81 -10.90
N ARG A 134 4.12 11.96 -11.49
CA ARG A 134 5.50 12.35 -11.83
C ARG A 134 5.89 13.61 -11.07
N VAL A 135 7.09 13.62 -10.53
CA VAL A 135 7.73 14.85 -10.07
C VAL A 135 8.67 15.39 -11.15
N GLU A 136 8.82 16.70 -11.21
CA GLU A 136 9.88 17.32 -12.00
C GLU A 136 11.20 17.16 -11.24
N VAL A 137 12.08 16.30 -11.74
CA VAL A 137 13.36 16.02 -11.08
C VAL A 137 14.25 17.27 -11.07
N SER A 138 14.96 17.47 -9.96
CA SER A 138 15.87 18.60 -9.77
C SER A 138 17.28 18.29 -10.25
N GLY A 139 17.92 19.28 -10.87
CA GLY A 139 19.34 19.24 -11.21
C GLY A 139 19.71 18.29 -12.36
N ASP A 140 21.01 18.08 -12.54
CA ASP A 140 21.55 17.14 -13.52
C ASP A 140 21.60 15.73 -12.91
N TYR A 141 20.82 14.81 -13.48
CA TYR A 141 20.72 13.43 -12.99
C TYR A 141 22.07 12.71 -12.92
N ASN A 142 22.94 12.84 -13.93
CA ASN A 142 24.22 12.14 -13.94
C ASN A 142 25.17 12.71 -12.90
N ALA A 143 25.22 14.04 -12.77
CA ALA A 143 26.04 14.70 -11.77
C ALA A 143 25.58 14.34 -10.34
N LEU A 144 24.27 14.33 -10.08
CA LEU A 144 23.71 13.95 -8.78
C LEU A 144 23.93 12.47 -8.46
N LYS A 145 23.79 11.59 -9.46
CA LYS A 145 24.05 10.16 -9.30
C LYS A 145 25.50 9.90 -8.90
N GLU A 146 26.45 10.53 -9.58
CA GLU A 146 27.87 10.41 -9.25
C GLU A 146 28.18 10.99 -7.86
N ALA A 147 27.67 12.18 -7.56
CA ALA A 147 27.85 12.82 -6.26
C ALA A 147 27.27 11.99 -5.11
N ALA A 148 26.08 11.41 -5.30
CA ALA A 148 25.46 10.53 -4.31
C ALA A 148 26.30 9.27 -4.11
N ARG A 149 26.80 8.67 -5.19
CA ARG A 149 27.61 7.44 -5.16
C ARG A 149 28.92 7.61 -4.38
N GLN A 150 29.52 8.79 -4.43
CA GLN A 150 30.76 9.12 -3.70
C GLN A 150 30.52 9.63 -2.27
N ALA A 151 29.26 9.89 -1.89
CA ALA A 151 28.95 10.49 -0.60
C ALA A 151 29.18 9.53 0.57
N ALA A 152 29.72 10.07 1.67
CA ALA A 152 29.91 9.32 2.91
C ALA A 152 28.60 9.21 3.69
N VAL A 153 28.29 7.99 4.14
CA VAL A 153 27.16 7.74 5.04
C VAL A 153 27.39 8.44 6.38
N PRO A 154 26.42 9.18 6.94
CA PRO A 154 26.53 9.74 8.28
C PRO A 154 26.90 8.68 9.32
N VAL A 155 27.92 8.94 10.14
CA VAL A 155 28.48 7.99 11.13
C VAL A 155 27.41 7.42 12.08
N LYS A 156 26.41 8.24 12.44
CA LYS A 156 25.28 7.82 13.30
C LYS A 156 24.40 6.74 12.66
N LEU A 157 24.34 6.65 11.33
CA LEU A 157 23.55 5.65 10.61
C LEU A 157 24.30 4.33 10.45
N GLN A 158 25.61 4.32 10.72
CA GLN A 158 26.46 3.13 10.63
C GLN A 158 26.50 2.33 11.96
N GLN A 159 25.66 2.68 12.92
CA GLN A 159 25.59 2.03 14.24
C GLN A 159 24.59 0.87 14.23
N GLY A 160 24.80 -0.12 15.10
CA GLY A 160 23.90 -1.27 15.26
C GLY A 160 24.39 -2.54 14.56
N LYS A 161 23.48 -3.49 14.34
CA LYS A 161 23.76 -4.76 13.65
C LYS A 161 23.73 -4.56 12.14
N ALA A 162 24.72 -5.11 11.42
CA ALA A 162 24.71 -5.15 9.96
C ALA A 162 23.87 -6.33 9.45
N ALA A 163 23.01 -6.08 8.46
CA ALA A 163 22.29 -7.15 7.77
C ALA A 163 23.24 -8.06 6.98
N LYS A 164 22.96 -9.36 7.01
CA LYS A 164 23.60 -10.31 6.11
C LYS A 164 22.76 -10.40 4.85
N LEU A 165 23.06 -9.53 3.89
CA LEU A 165 22.33 -9.44 2.64
C LEU A 165 22.47 -10.73 1.81
N VAL A 166 21.34 -11.27 1.36
CA VAL A 166 21.23 -12.41 0.45
C VAL A 166 20.30 -12.07 -0.71
N SER A 167 20.47 -12.78 -1.82
CA SER A 167 19.57 -12.69 -2.98
C SER A 167 18.17 -13.16 -2.60
N VAL A 168 17.16 -12.32 -2.87
CA VAL A 168 15.75 -12.70 -2.70
C VAL A 168 15.35 -13.74 -3.72
N ARG A 169 15.84 -13.64 -4.98
CA ARG A 169 15.56 -14.64 -6.01
C ARG A 169 16.03 -16.05 -5.60
N ALA A 170 17.19 -16.16 -4.95
CA ALA A 170 17.71 -17.44 -4.47
C ALA A 170 16.96 -17.93 -3.22
N ALA A 171 16.68 -17.02 -2.28
CA ALA A 171 16.02 -17.37 -1.01
C ALA A 171 14.52 -17.63 -1.15
N VAL A 172 13.86 -16.99 -2.12
CA VAL A 172 12.42 -17.08 -2.39
C VAL A 172 12.17 -17.33 -3.89
N PRO A 173 12.42 -18.55 -4.41
CA PRO A 173 12.36 -18.82 -5.84
C PRO A 173 10.98 -18.61 -6.48
N SER A 174 9.90 -18.67 -5.69
CA SER A 174 8.53 -18.38 -6.13
C SER A 174 8.23 -16.90 -6.26
N ALA A 175 9.03 -16.00 -5.68
CA ALA A 175 8.81 -14.57 -5.81
C ALA A 175 9.22 -14.07 -7.20
N LYS A 176 8.43 -13.14 -7.75
CA LYS A 176 8.78 -12.41 -8.98
C LYS A 176 9.47 -11.10 -8.61
N ILE A 177 10.64 -10.86 -9.15
CA ILE A 177 11.38 -9.61 -8.96
C ILE A 177 10.96 -8.61 -10.04
N ALA A 178 10.33 -7.51 -9.63
CA ALA A 178 9.86 -6.43 -10.50
C ALA A 178 10.23 -5.06 -9.88
N LEU A 179 11.54 -4.85 -9.71
CA LEU A 179 12.07 -3.67 -9.03
C LEU A 179 11.63 -2.38 -9.75
N ARG A 180 10.88 -1.53 -9.07
CA ARG A 180 10.28 -0.35 -9.71
C ARG A 180 11.33 0.71 -10.03
N TYR A 181 12.29 0.93 -9.13
CA TYR A 181 13.35 1.92 -9.31
C TYR A 181 14.49 1.50 -10.25
N THR A 182 14.41 0.33 -10.89
CA THR A 182 15.28 -0.01 -12.03
C THR A 182 14.71 0.45 -13.37
N GLY A 183 13.45 0.88 -13.39
CA GLY A 183 12.77 1.37 -14.57
C GLY A 183 12.38 2.84 -14.45
N ALA A 184 11.66 3.30 -15.47
CA ALA A 184 11.09 4.64 -15.51
C ALA A 184 9.66 4.66 -14.95
N ASP A 185 9.10 3.59 -14.41
CA ASP A 185 7.70 3.53 -13.95
C ASP A 185 7.56 3.88 -12.46
N THR A 186 8.10 5.04 -12.08
CA THR A 186 8.15 5.56 -10.70
C THR A 186 7.88 7.06 -10.68
N ILE A 187 7.82 7.69 -9.51
CA ILE A 187 7.62 9.14 -9.45
C ILE A 187 8.72 9.96 -10.13
N PHE A 188 9.92 9.41 -10.31
CA PHE A 188 11.08 10.12 -10.85
C PHE A 188 11.18 10.17 -12.37
N GLY A 189 10.51 9.28 -13.12
CA GLY A 189 10.69 9.25 -14.58
C GLY A 189 11.97 8.60 -15.06
N ILE A 190 12.86 8.24 -14.16
CA ILE A 190 14.21 7.74 -14.43
C ILE A 190 14.57 6.65 -13.41
N PRO A 191 15.42 5.67 -13.79
CA PRO A 191 15.89 4.67 -12.86
C PRO A 191 16.79 5.30 -11.80
N LEU A 192 16.70 4.83 -10.56
CA LEU A 192 17.62 5.22 -9.48
C LEU A 192 18.80 4.26 -9.34
N HIS A 193 18.63 3.01 -9.77
CA HIS A 193 19.66 1.98 -9.79
C HIS A 193 19.39 0.96 -10.91
N ASP A 194 20.30 0.00 -11.09
CA ASP A 194 20.29 -1.00 -12.18
C ASP A 194 20.39 -2.44 -11.66
N ALA A 195 20.12 -2.64 -10.37
CA ALA A 195 20.14 -3.96 -9.72
C ALA A 195 19.29 -5.00 -10.48
N ALA A 196 19.87 -6.16 -10.78
CA ALA A 196 19.17 -7.28 -11.43
C ALA A 196 18.39 -8.18 -10.44
N ASP A 197 18.63 -7.98 -9.15
CA ASP A 197 18.03 -8.76 -8.08
C ASP A 197 17.70 -7.88 -6.87
N ALA A 198 16.75 -8.34 -6.06
CA ALA A 198 16.46 -7.77 -4.77
C ALA A 198 17.34 -8.43 -3.71
N PHE A 199 17.74 -7.68 -2.70
CA PHE A 199 18.55 -8.18 -1.60
C PHE A 199 17.87 -7.87 -0.27
N MET A 200 18.03 -8.75 0.71
CA MET A 200 17.53 -8.52 2.06
C MET A 200 18.33 -9.33 3.08
N ASP A 201 18.19 -9.01 4.37
CA ASP A 201 18.79 -9.78 5.44
C ASP A 201 18.35 -11.24 5.40
N SER A 202 19.29 -12.16 5.63
CA SER A 202 19.04 -13.61 5.52
C SER A 202 17.91 -14.13 6.40
N GLU A 203 17.71 -13.57 7.59
CA GLU A 203 16.61 -13.97 8.49
C GLU A 203 15.27 -13.50 7.93
N ALA A 204 15.22 -12.26 7.44
CA ALA A 204 14.06 -11.68 6.79
C ALA A 204 13.72 -12.43 5.48
N ALA A 205 14.72 -12.87 4.71
CA ALA A 205 14.52 -13.68 3.50
C ALA A 205 13.87 -15.03 3.80
N ASN A 206 14.32 -15.71 4.86
CA ASN A 206 13.69 -16.94 5.32
C ASN A 206 12.26 -16.72 5.81
N ALA A 207 11.97 -15.57 6.41
CA ALA A 207 10.60 -15.18 6.77
C ALA A 207 9.73 -14.93 5.53
N LEU A 208 10.28 -14.24 4.53
CA LEU A 208 9.59 -13.98 3.27
C LEU A 208 9.26 -15.27 2.51
N GLN A 209 10.15 -16.28 2.55
CA GLN A 209 9.87 -17.61 2.00
C GLN A 209 8.62 -18.24 2.63
N ARG A 210 8.49 -18.20 3.96
CA ARG A 210 7.29 -18.70 4.66
C ARG A 210 6.03 -17.93 4.28
N ALA A 211 6.13 -16.61 4.13
CA ALA A 211 5.02 -15.78 3.65
C ALA A 211 4.62 -16.19 2.21
N SER A 212 5.60 -16.42 1.34
CA SER A 212 5.36 -16.88 -0.04
C SER A 212 4.65 -18.23 -0.10
N GLU A 213 5.08 -19.20 0.72
CA GLU A 213 4.44 -20.53 0.81
C GLU A 213 2.99 -20.42 1.29
N LYS A 214 2.72 -19.55 2.27
CA LYS A 214 1.36 -19.34 2.78
C LYS A 214 0.46 -18.68 1.75
N LEU A 215 0.95 -17.68 1.01
CA LEU A 215 0.20 -17.04 -0.08
C LEU A 215 -0.14 -18.02 -1.21
N ALA A 216 0.75 -18.99 -1.49
CA ALA A 216 0.52 -19.97 -2.53
C ALA A 216 -0.73 -20.83 -2.28
N ALA A 217 -1.07 -21.11 -1.01
CA ALA A 217 -2.30 -21.79 -0.63
C ALA A 217 -3.58 -20.99 -0.96
N TYR A 218 -3.46 -19.67 -1.15
CA TYR A 218 -4.53 -18.78 -1.59
C TYR A 218 -4.50 -18.49 -3.09
N GLY A 219 -3.58 -19.10 -3.84
CA GLY A 219 -3.43 -18.89 -5.29
C GLY A 219 -2.61 -17.66 -5.67
N TYR A 220 -1.85 -17.08 -4.75
CA TYR A 220 -1.04 -15.88 -4.99
C TYR A 220 0.45 -16.10 -4.74
N GLY A 221 1.29 -15.41 -5.50
CA GLY A 221 2.71 -15.30 -5.23
C GLY A 221 3.11 -13.84 -4.96
N LEU A 222 4.32 -13.65 -4.43
CA LEU A 222 4.85 -12.31 -4.11
C LEU A 222 5.46 -11.66 -5.36
N LEU A 223 5.13 -10.39 -5.57
CA LEU A 223 5.78 -9.51 -6.54
C LEU A 223 6.61 -8.48 -5.79
N ILE A 224 7.93 -8.51 -5.94
CA ILE A 224 8.86 -7.65 -5.20
C ILE A 224 9.09 -6.36 -5.98
N TRP A 225 8.64 -5.23 -5.42
CA TRP A 225 8.82 -3.90 -6.00
C TRP A 225 10.09 -3.21 -5.51
N GLU A 226 10.50 -3.47 -4.28
CA GLU A 226 11.75 -2.99 -3.70
C GLU A 226 12.16 -3.82 -2.47
N ALA A 227 13.44 -3.81 -2.13
CA ALA A 227 13.97 -4.40 -0.91
C ALA A 227 15.11 -3.53 -0.35
N TYR A 228 16.28 -4.11 -0.04
CA TYR A 228 17.46 -3.34 0.30
C TYR A 228 17.76 -2.27 -0.75
N ARG A 229 17.83 -1.02 -0.28
CA ARG A 229 18.26 0.15 -1.04
C ARG A 229 19.53 0.71 -0.39
N PRO A 230 20.70 0.73 -1.06
CA PRO A 230 21.88 1.37 -0.53
C PRO A 230 21.62 2.85 -0.19
N TRP A 231 22.20 3.34 0.89
CA TRP A 231 22.00 4.73 1.33
C TRP A 231 22.26 5.77 0.22
N TYR A 232 23.26 5.56 -0.64
CA TYR A 232 23.54 6.48 -1.76
C TYR A 232 22.36 6.59 -2.74
N VAL A 233 21.55 5.54 -2.90
CA VAL A 233 20.36 5.56 -3.75
C VAL A 233 19.25 6.39 -3.08
N SER A 234 19.05 6.27 -1.76
CA SER A 234 18.15 7.17 -1.01
C SER A 234 18.62 8.62 -1.08
N LYS A 235 19.93 8.87 -1.02
CA LYS A 235 20.51 10.19 -1.24
C LYS A 235 20.18 10.74 -2.63
N LEU A 236 20.36 9.94 -3.68
CA LEU A 236 20.01 10.32 -5.04
C LEU A 236 18.51 10.65 -5.16
N ALA A 237 17.64 9.79 -4.63
CA ALA A 237 16.19 10.00 -4.61
C ALA A 237 15.82 11.33 -3.93
N SER A 238 16.40 11.59 -2.75
CA SER A 238 16.26 12.86 -2.05
C SER A 238 16.73 14.01 -2.92
N ASP A 239 17.94 13.96 -3.48
CA ASP A 239 18.55 15.06 -4.24
C ASP A 239 17.76 15.41 -5.50
N LEU A 240 17.18 14.41 -6.19
CA LEU A 240 16.30 14.58 -7.35
C LEU A 240 14.94 15.18 -7.00
N MET A 241 14.49 15.08 -5.75
CA MET A 241 13.18 15.60 -5.36
C MET A 241 13.14 17.13 -5.40
N PRO A 242 12.13 17.77 -6.04
CA PRO A 242 11.99 19.22 -6.05
C PRO A 242 11.75 19.78 -4.66
N LYS A 243 12.15 21.05 -4.47
CA LYS A 243 12.22 21.70 -3.16
C LYS A 243 10.90 21.67 -2.39
N ASP A 244 9.78 21.85 -3.08
CA ASP A 244 8.41 21.82 -2.52
C ASP A 244 7.90 20.40 -2.20
N LYS A 245 8.62 19.36 -2.64
CA LYS A 245 8.30 17.94 -2.42
C LYS A 245 9.34 17.19 -1.58
N LYS A 246 10.37 17.86 -1.07
CA LYS A 246 11.43 17.24 -0.26
C LYS A 246 10.91 16.48 0.96
N ASN A 247 9.74 16.83 1.48
CA ASN A 247 9.12 16.15 2.62
C ASN A 247 8.44 14.82 2.27
N MET A 248 8.34 14.45 1.00
CA MET A 248 7.85 13.14 0.56
C MET A 248 8.82 12.00 0.87
N LEU A 249 10.10 12.31 1.09
CA LEU A 249 11.13 11.32 1.42
C LEU A 249 11.84 11.69 2.73
N PRO A 250 12.30 10.70 3.50
CA PRO A 250 13.22 10.95 4.60
C PRO A 250 14.49 11.65 4.10
N LEU A 251 14.98 12.61 4.89
CA LEU A 251 16.26 13.24 4.58
C LEU A 251 17.40 12.21 4.69
N PRO A 252 18.42 12.24 3.80
CA PRO A 252 19.53 11.29 3.83
C PRO A 252 20.25 11.22 5.18
N ASP A 253 20.30 12.33 5.91
CA ASP A 253 20.88 12.42 7.26
C ASP A 253 20.12 11.60 8.31
N ARG A 254 18.87 11.21 8.05
CA ARG A 254 18.07 10.35 8.93
C ARG A 254 18.10 8.90 8.50
N GLY A 255 18.44 8.63 7.24
CA GLY A 255 18.36 7.31 6.64
C GLY A 255 16.93 6.86 6.39
N GLU A 256 16.81 5.75 5.67
CA GLU A 256 15.56 5.04 5.41
C GLU A 256 15.68 3.59 5.92
N ASP A 257 14.58 3.01 6.38
CA ASP A 257 14.52 1.62 6.82
C ASP A 257 14.95 0.62 5.73
N ARG A 258 14.70 0.91 4.46
CA ARG A 258 15.21 0.16 3.29
C ARG A 258 16.73 0.06 3.29
N ASN A 259 17.46 1.02 3.86
CA ASN A 259 18.92 0.94 3.99
C ASN A 259 19.37 -0.13 4.97
N THR A 260 18.51 -0.56 5.90
CA THR A 260 18.86 -1.62 6.87
C THR A 260 18.88 -3.01 6.25
N GLY A 261 18.32 -3.17 5.04
CA GLY A 261 18.17 -4.47 4.37
C GLY A 261 17.08 -5.36 4.96
N ARG A 262 16.27 -4.86 5.90
CA ARG A 262 15.19 -5.61 6.56
C ARG A 262 13.79 -5.16 6.15
N THR A 263 13.70 -4.25 5.21
CA THR A 263 12.44 -3.74 4.67
C THR A 263 12.24 -4.22 3.24
N ILE A 264 10.98 -4.46 2.88
CA ILE A 264 10.58 -4.91 1.56
C ILE A 264 9.25 -4.27 1.15
N ASP A 265 9.15 -3.90 -0.12
CA ASP A 265 7.91 -3.44 -0.74
C ASP A 265 7.40 -4.53 -1.68
N VAL A 266 6.18 -5.01 -1.43
CA VAL A 266 5.60 -6.15 -2.13
C VAL A 266 4.17 -5.93 -2.58
N SER A 267 3.83 -6.60 -3.67
CA SER A 267 2.47 -6.80 -4.15
C SER A 267 2.23 -8.29 -4.41
N LEU A 268 1.09 -8.62 -5.02
CA LEU A 268 0.71 -9.98 -5.36
C LEU A 268 0.70 -10.17 -6.88
N TYR A 269 1.01 -11.38 -7.32
CA TYR A 269 0.66 -11.88 -8.64
C TYR A 269 -0.19 -13.14 -8.51
N ASP A 270 -1.05 -13.40 -9.48
CA ASP A 270 -1.93 -14.56 -9.50
C ASP A 270 -1.17 -15.79 -10.02
N LEU A 271 -1.19 -16.91 -9.29
CA LEU A 271 -0.44 -18.12 -9.66
C LEU A 271 -0.99 -18.81 -10.90
N GLN A 272 -2.29 -18.66 -11.19
CA GLN A 272 -2.92 -19.30 -12.34
C GLN A 272 -2.59 -18.54 -13.64
N THR A 273 -2.68 -17.22 -13.62
CA THR A 273 -2.45 -16.38 -14.81
C THR A 273 -1.01 -15.94 -14.94
N GLY A 274 -0.27 -15.87 -13.82
CA GLY A 274 1.06 -15.29 -13.75
C GLY A 274 1.06 -13.76 -13.72
N GLU A 275 -0.09 -13.11 -13.80
CA GLU A 275 -0.18 -11.66 -13.93
C GLU A 275 -0.18 -10.93 -12.57
N PRO A 276 0.36 -9.71 -12.48
CA PRO A 276 0.20 -8.85 -11.32
C PRO A 276 -1.28 -8.66 -10.96
N VAL A 277 -1.58 -8.67 -9.66
CA VAL A 277 -2.94 -8.43 -9.18
C VAL A 277 -3.19 -6.94 -9.02
N ASP A 278 -4.38 -6.49 -9.45
CA ASP A 278 -4.87 -5.14 -9.19
C ASP A 278 -5.16 -4.96 -7.68
N MET A 279 -4.32 -4.16 -7.02
CA MET A 279 -4.35 -3.86 -5.58
C MET A 279 -5.03 -2.49 -5.32
N ILE A 280 -5.03 -2.04 -4.06
CA ILE A 280 -5.74 -0.82 -3.64
C ILE A 280 -5.24 0.44 -4.36
N SER A 281 -3.94 0.53 -4.64
CA SER A 281 -3.27 1.59 -5.41
C SER A 281 -2.05 0.99 -6.14
N ASP A 282 -1.43 1.77 -7.02
CA ASP A 282 -0.10 1.40 -7.55
C ASP A 282 1.02 1.86 -6.59
N PHE A 283 2.24 1.40 -6.85
CA PHE A 283 3.46 1.79 -6.13
C PHE A 283 3.74 3.29 -6.25
N ASP A 284 4.20 3.91 -5.17
CA ASP A 284 4.42 5.36 -5.01
C ASP A 284 3.19 6.24 -5.34
N GLU A 285 1.97 5.69 -5.32
CA GLU A 285 0.76 6.49 -5.52
C GLU A 285 0.58 7.48 -4.37
N VAL A 286 0.65 8.78 -4.67
CA VAL A 286 0.49 9.85 -3.66
C VAL A 286 -0.98 10.16 -3.45
N SER A 287 -1.67 9.28 -2.72
CA SER A 287 -3.10 9.42 -2.43
C SER A 287 -3.48 8.75 -1.11
N VAL A 288 -4.70 8.98 -0.63
CA VAL A 288 -5.22 8.26 0.55
C VAL A 288 -5.30 6.74 0.34
N ARG A 289 -5.23 6.26 -0.90
CA ARG A 289 -5.26 4.82 -1.24
C ARG A 289 -3.97 4.11 -0.84
N GLN A 290 -2.86 4.84 -0.66
CA GLN A 290 -1.61 4.23 -0.21
C GLN A 290 -1.70 3.70 1.22
N PHE A 291 -2.61 4.23 2.05
CA PHE A 291 -2.70 3.86 3.46
C PHE A 291 -3.16 2.41 3.66
N PRO A 292 -2.53 1.65 4.59
CA PRO A 292 -2.89 0.27 4.88
C PRO A 292 -4.35 0.10 5.32
N GLY A 293 -4.96 1.09 5.99
CA GLY A 293 -6.36 1.04 6.43
C GLY A 293 -7.37 1.52 5.39
N PHE A 294 -6.94 1.90 4.19
CA PHE A 294 -7.82 2.55 3.21
C PHE A 294 -9.11 1.76 2.91
N THR A 295 -10.26 2.36 3.20
CA THR A 295 -11.54 1.64 3.23
C THR A 295 -12.30 1.65 1.89
N GLY A 296 -11.74 2.32 0.87
CA GLY A 296 -12.33 2.43 -0.48
C GLY A 296 -12.04 1.27 -1.43
N GLY A 297 -12.17 1.52 -2.73
CA GLY A 297 -11.92 0.53 -3.78
C GLY A 297 -12.95 -0.60 -3.82
N THR A 298 -12.55 -1.72 -4.42
CA THR A 298 -13.35 -2.96 -4.49
C THR A 298 -13.17 -3.83 -3.26
N GLU A 299 -14.15 -4.67 -2.94
CA GLU A 299 -14.02 -5.68 -1.88
C GLU A 299 -12.81 -6.57 -2.12
N ARG A 300 -12.59 -6.99 -3.37
CA ARG A 300 -11.45 -7.81 -3.76
C ARG A 300 -10.12 -7.14 -3.43
N GLN A 301 -9.93 -5.86 -3.78
CA GLN A 301 -8.70 -5.14 -3.48
C GLN A 301 -8.45 -5.05 -1.97
N ARG A 302 -9.51 -4.77 -1.17
CA ARG A 302 -9.39 -4.72 0.29
C ARG A 302 -9.02 -6.07 0.88
N ASN A 303 -9.74 -7.13 0.49
CA ASN A 303 -9.48 -8.49 0.99
C ASN A 303 -8.07 -8.97 0.63
N LEU A 304 -7.56 -8.64 -0.55
CA LEU A 304 -6.21 -9.03 -0.98
C LEU A 304 -5.12 -8.27 -0.23
N ARG A 305 -5.31 -6.96 0.01
CA ARG A 305 -4.43 -6.18 0.87
C ARG A 305 -4.43 -6.79 2.28
N ASP A 306 -5.59 -7.05 2.86
CA ASP A 306 -5.71 -7.57 4.22
C ASP A 306 -5.11 -8.98 4.34
N LEU A 307 -5.25 -9.83 3.31
CA LEU A 307 -4.57 -11.11 3.20
C LEU A 307 -3.05 -10.94 3.18
N LEU A 308 -2.52 -10.06 2.32
CA LEU A 308 -1.09 -9.77 2.24
C LEU A 308 -0.56 -9.32 3.60
N VAL A 309 -1.21 -8.33 4.22
CA VAL A 309 -0.85 -7.80 5.54
C VAL A 309 -0.81 -8.93 6.57
N SER A 310 -1.88 -9.73 6.66
CA SER A 310 -1.97 -10.83 7.62
C SER A 310 -0.86 -11.87 7.42
N VAL A 311 -0.59 -12.27 6.17
CA VAL A 311 0.44 -13.29 5.88
C VAL A 311 1.84 -12.76 6.18
N MET A 312 2.13 -11.50 5.83
CA MET A 312 3.41 -10.86 6.14
C MET A 312 3.59 -10.72 7.65
N GLN A 313 2.56 -10.32 8.39
CA GLN A 313 2.59 -10.23 9.85
C GLN A 313 2.84 -11.58 10.52
N ASP A 314 2.15 -12.63 10.07
CA ASP A 314 2.37 -14.00 10.58
C ASP A 314 3.79 -14.52 10.32
N ALA A 315 4.46 -14.02 9.27
CA ALA A 315 5.86 -14.33 9.01
C ALA A 315 6.85 -13.53 9.86
N GLY A 316 6.38 -12.52 10.60
CA GLY A 316 7.17 -11.66 11.49
C GLY A 316 7.48 -10.27 10.93
N PHE A 317 6.80 -9.85 9.85
CA PHE A 317 6.90 -8.49 9.34
C PHE A 317 5.95 -7.53 10.06
N VAL A 318 6.32 -6.26 10.08
CA VAL A 318 5.55 -5.15 10.60
C VAL A 318 5.14 -4.27 9.42
N GLN A 319 3.84 -4.04 9.29
CA GLN A 319 3.25 -3.16 8.27
C GLN A 319 3.65 -1.71 8.52
N GLY A 320 4.15 -1.02 7.49
CA GLY A 320 4.36 0.43 7.51
C GLY A 320 3.05 1.18 7.71
N LYS A 321 3.10 2.37 8.33
CA LYS A 321 1.88 3.13 8.68
C LYS A 321 1.25 3.86 7.50
N GLU A 322 2.06 4.17 6.49
CA GLU A 322 1.62 5.03 5.38
C GLU A 322 1.41 4.26 4.08
N GLU A 323 2.15 3.17 3.84
CA GLU A 323 2.17 2.48 2.55
C GLU A 323 1.76 1.01 2.70
N TRP A 324 0.66 0.58 2.07
CA TRP A 324 0.12 -0.79 2.20
C TRP A 324 1.06 -1.88 1.67
N TRP A 325 1.99 -1.54 0.78
CA TRP A 325 2.97 -2.46 0.20
C TRP A 325 4.22 -2.62 1.07
N HIS A 326 4.41 -1.78 2.09
CA HIS A 326 5.67 -1.62 2.81
C HIS A 326 5.73 -2.43 4.11
N PHE A 327 6.76 -3.26 4.25
CA PHE A 327 6.92 -4.16 5.39
C PHE A 327 8.35 -4.20 5.91
N SER A 328 8.53 -4.11 7.24
CA SER A 328 9.83 -4.28 7.91
C SER A 328 9.87 -5.56 8.74
N TYR A 329 10.95 -6.32 8.68
CA TYR A 329 11.12 -7.52 9.48
C TYR A 329 11.65 -7.20 10.89
N GLY A 330 10.75 -7.20 11.88
CA GLY A 330 11.03 -6.76 13.25
C GLY A 330 11.26 -5.25 13.38
N ASP A 331 11.80 -4.80 14.53
CA ASP A 331 12.22 -3.41 14.70
C ASP A 331 13.58 -3.19 14.01
N THR A 332 13.66 -2.16 13.18
CA THR A 332 14.84 -1.80 12.37
C THR A 332 15.74 -0.76 13.05
N LYS A 333 15.36 -0.19 14.20
CA LYS A 333 16.12 0.90 14.87
C LYS A 333 17.55 0.53 15.26
N ASP A 334 17.78 -0.73 15.64
CA ASP A 334 19.10 -1.21 16.08
C ASP A 334 19.95 -1.77 14.92
N TRP A 335 19.55 -1.50 13.67
CA TRP A 335 20.26 -1.96 12.48
C TRP A 335 20.98 -0.83 11.75
N GLN A 336 22.16 -1.16 11.23
CA GLN A 336 22.96 -0.24 10.43
C GLN A 336 22.24 0.07 9.13
N HIS A 337 22.27 1.33 8.71
CA HIS A 337 21.92 1.72 7.36
C HIS A 337 23.13 1.43 6.46
N LEU A 338 23.00 0.41 5.63
CA LEU A 338 24.05 -0.06 4.76
C LEU A 338 24.18 0.84 3.52
N ASN A 339 25.40 0.88 2.98
CA ASN A 339 25.71 1.55 1.73
C ASN A 339 26.59 0.68 0.84
N ILE A 340 26.30 -0.63 0.85
CA ILE A 340 26.95 -1.64 0.02
C ILE A 340 26.33 -1.56 -1.38
N PRO A 341 27.10 -1.22 -2.43
CA PRO A 341 26.65 -1.31 -3.82
C PRO A 341 26.15 -2.71 -4.19
N TYR A 342 25.12 -2.79 -5.04
CA TYR A 342 24.51 -4.07 -5.43
C TYR A 342 25.53 -5.05 -6.03
N GLU A 343 26.44 -4.56 -6.87
CA GLU A 343 27.50 -5.35 -7.51
C GLU A 343 28.59 -5.85 -6.54
N GLN A 344 28.62 -5.33 -5.31
CA GLN A 344 29.54 -5.78 -4.26
C GLN A 344 28.89 -6.81 -3.31
N ILE A 345 27.59 -7.05 -3.43
CA ILE A 345 26.90 -8.06 -2.63
C ILE A 345 27.22 -9.43 -3.20
N LYS A 346 27.85 -10.29 -2.41
CA LYS A 346 28.18 -11.65 -2.81
C LYS A 346 26.89 -12.48 -2.89
N THR A 347 26.55 -12.96 -4.08
CA THR A 347 25.54 -14.00 -4.29
C THR A 347 26.22 -15.35 -4.11
N ASN A 348 25.81 -16.11 -3.07
CA ASN A 348 26.27 -17.50 -2.90
C ASN A 348 25.62 -18.42 -3.93
#